data_AF-A0AA43CP97-F1
#
_entry.id   AF-A0AA43CP97-F1
#
_cell.length_a   1.000
_cell.length_b   1.000
_cell.length_c   1.000
_cell.angle_alpha   90.00
_cell.angle_beta   90.00
_cell.angle_gamma   90.00
#
_symmetry.space_group_name_H-M   'P 1'
#
loop_
_entity.id
_entity.type
_entity.pdbx_description
1 polymer ?
#
loop_
_entity_poly.entity_id
_entity_poly.type
_entity_poly.pdbx_seq_one_letter_code
_entity_poly.pdbx_strand_id
1 'polypeptide(L)'
;MIPYKAIWPKKVEQAEDMRYGQRLTEDEYDRKLSEIHQELASDASRVRPEDFAAREFDLLVDHKLGVDFPEEKRVSLREASMRIHEHQLRLTKRFRDGEFSPQEFAVEIGRAIPAMMAKEYSEILSPDELEQLLGIVDGQAPEMPIDPTMISPTQDIQEPGPEDTS
;
A
#
# COMPACT_ATOMS: atom_id res chain seq x y z
N MET A 1 22.56 -22.22 -28.31
CA MET A 1 21.22 -22.03 -27.71
C MET A 1 21.39 -20.96 -26.63
N ILE A 2 20.61 -19.88 -26.74
CA ILE A 2 20.96 -18.52 -26.30
C ILE A 2 20.86 -18.33 -24.78
N PRO A 3 21.84 -17.71 -24.09
CA PRO A 3 21.68 -17.26 -22.71
C PRO A 3 20.95 -15.91 -22.66
N TYR A 4 19.81 -15.84 -21.98
CA TYR A 4 19.14 -14.58 -21.69
C TYR A 4 19.89 -13.85 -20.57
N LYS A 5 20.80 -12.94 -20.95
CA LYS A 5 21.14 -11.77 -20.15
C LYS A 5 19.99 -10.77 -20.33
N ALA A 6 19.15 -10.59 -19.31
CA ALA A 6 18.32 -9.40 -19.21
C ALA A 6 19.24 -8.23 -18.83
N ILE A 7 19.74 -7.53 -19.85
CA ILE A 7 20.38 -6.22 -19.72
C ILE A 7 19.23 -5.23 -19.53
N TRP A 8 18.90 -4.92 -18.28
CA TRP A 8 18.12 -3.72 -17.98
C TRP A 8 19.04 -2.52 -18.25
N PRO A 9 18.69 -1.58 -19.15
CA PRO A 9 19.42 -0.34 -19.24
C PRO A 9 19.22 0.43 -17.93
N LYS A 10 20.27 0.50 -17.11
CA LYS A 10 20.44 1.56 -16.11
C LYS A 10 20.57 2.89 -16.85
N LYS A 11 19.44 3.52 -17.16
CA LYS A 11 19.31 4.93 -17.51
C LYS A 11 17.83 5.26 -17.48
N VAL A 12 17.36 5.80 -16.37
CA VAL A 12 16.32 6.83 -16.42
C VAL A 12 16.93 8.03 -15.73
N GLU A 13 17.06 9.08 -16.51
CA GLU A 13 17.66 10.35 -16.17
C GLU A 13 17.06 10.93 -14.89
N GLN A 14 17.94 11.17 -13.93
CA GLN A 14 17.72 11.94 -12.72
C GLN A 14 17.66 13.45 -13.04
N ALA A 15 16.74 13.87 -13.90
CA ALA A 15 16.46 15.28 -14.15
C ALA A 15 15.18 15.38 -14.97
N GLU A 16 14.04 15.60 -14.31
CA GLU A 16 12.81 16.24 -14.83
C GLU A 16 11.58 15.77 -14.03
N ASP A 17 11.52 16.07 -12.73
CA ASP A 17 10.27 16.51 -12.06
C ASP A 17 10.53 16.83 -10.56
N MET A 18 11.43 17.78 -10.29
CA MET A 18 11.73 18.28 -8.93
C MET A 18 10.71 19.33 -8.47
N ARG A 19 9.43 19.16 -8.82
CA ARG A 19 8.38 20.14 -8.55
C ARG A 19 8.26 20.46 -7.05
N TYR A 20 8.56 19.47 -6.21
CA TYR A 20 8.47 19.55 -4.76
C TYR A 20 9.77 19.09 -4.08
N GLY A 21 10.90 19.55 -4.62
CA GLY A 21 12.21 19.28 -4.04
C GLY A 21 12.75 17.88 -4.38
N GLN A 22 13.75 17.47 -3.62
CA GLN A 22 14.40 16.17 -3.81
C GLN A 22 13.49 15.04 -3.33
N ARG A 23 13.30 14.02 -4.15
CA ARG A 23 12.64 12.78 -3.74
C ARG A 23 13.60 11.92 -2.93
N LEU A 24 13.05 11.19 -1.96
CA LEU A 24 13.84 10.16 -1.29
C LEU A 24 14.23 9.09 -2.31
N THR A 25 15.50 8.72 -2.29
CA THR A 25 15.96 7.53 -3.01
C THR A 25 15.33 6.27 -2.40
N GLU A 26 15.31 5.17 -3.15
CA GLU A 26 14.81 3.87 -2.65
C GLU A 26 15.49 3.49 -1.33
N ASP A 27 16.82 3.58 -1.28
CA ASP A 27 17.61 3.25 -0.08
C ASP A 27 17.26 4.15 1.12
N GLU A 28 16.94 5.43 0.88
CA GLU A 28 16.53 6.36 1.92
C GLU A 28 15.12 6.08 2.43
N TYR A 29 14.21 5.75 1.51
CA TYR A 29 12.85 5.34 1.81
C TYR A 29 12.86 4.07 2.66
N ASP A 30 13.53 3.01 2.21
CA ASP A 30 13.58 1.71 2.90
C ASP A 30 14.18 1.81 4.30
N ARG A 31 15.25 2.60 4.44
CA ARG A 31 15.88 2.85 5.73
C ARG A 31 14.92 3.57 6.69
N LYS A 32 14.30 4.66 6.25
CA LYS A 32 13.36 5.44 7.07
C LYS A 32 12.11 4.64 7.42
N LEU A 33 11.61 3.83 6.49
CA LEU A 33 10.50 2.92 6.73
C LEU A 33 10.87 1.89 7.80
N SER A 34 12.05 1.30 7.70
CA SER A 34 12.58 0.37 8.70
C SER A 34 12.72 1.00 10.09
N GLU A 35 13.16 2.26 10.17
CA GLU A 35 13.24 3.02 11.43
C GLU A 35 11.85 3.19 12.05
N ILE A 36 10.84 3.56 11.25
CA ILE A 36 9.44 3.69 11.69
C ILE A 36 8.90 2.36 12.23
N HIS A 37 9.18 1.24 11.57
CA HIS A 37 8.78 -0.10 12.05
C HIS A 37 9.53 -0.52 13.32
N GLN A 38 10.82 -0.21 13.45
CA GLN A 38 11.60 -0.51 14.64
C GLN A 38 11.12 0.27 15.87
N GLU A 39 10.75 1.54 15.70
CA GLU A 39 10.14 2.36 16.75
C GLU A 39 8.82 1.75 17.23
N LEU A 40 7.95 1.32 16.30
CA LEU A 40 6.70 0.65 16.64
C LEU A 40 6.93 -0.66 17.41
N ALA A 41 7.89 -1.47 16.98
CA ALA A 41 8.22 -2.73 17.66
C ALA A 41 8.80 -2.50 19.06
N SER A 42 9.53 -1.40 19.25
CA SER A 42 10.22 -1.09 20.51
C SER A 42 9.33 -0.38 21.53
N ASP A 43 8.37 0.44 21.08
CA ASP A 43 7.50 1.23 21.96
C ASP A 43 6.04 1.28 21.47
N ALA A 44 5.49 0.10 21.16
CA ALA A 44 4.10 -0.08 20.70
C ALA A 44 3.05 0.53 21.65
N SER A 45 3.40 0.72 22.93
CA SER A 45 2.50 1.29 23.94
C SER A 45 2.35 2.81 23.85
N ARG A 46 3.30 3.50 23.19
CA ARG A 46 3.33 4.97 23.08
C ARG A 46 2.97 5.49 21.70
N VAL A 47 3.12 4.67 20.65
CA VAL A 47 2.78 5.06 19.29
C VAL A 47 1.34 4.68 19.00
N ARG A 48 0.48 5.67 18.74
CA ARG A 48 -0.88 5.39 18.28
C ARG A 48 -0.81 4.85 16.84
N PRO A 49 -1.60 3.82 16.48
CA PRO A 49 -1.59 3.27 15.13
C PRO A 49 -1.85 4.30 14.03
N GLU A 50 -2.67 5.31 14.32
CA GLU A 50 -2.98 6.42 13.41
C GLU A 50 -1.76 7.29 13.12
N ASP A 51 -0.95 7.58 14.15
CA ASP A 51 0.27 8.38 14.04
C ASP A 51 1.34 7.61 13.22
N PHE A 52 1.35 6.28 13.30
CA PHE A 52 2.21 5.41 12.50
C PHE A 52 1.81 5.43 11.02
N ALA A 53 0.54 5.15 10.72
CA ALA A 53 0.02 5.12 9.35
C ALA A 53 0.20 6.47 8.63
N ALA A 54 0.04 7.57 9.35
CA ALA A 54 0.30 8.91 8.81
C ALA A 54 1.77 9.09 8.41
N ARG A 55 2.72 8.67 9.27
CA ARG A 55 4.17 8.78 8.99
C ARG A 55 4.61 7.93 7.82
N GLU A 56 4.09 6.71 7.73
CA GLU A 56 4.36 5.82 6.59
C GLU A 56 3.84 6.44 5.28
N PHE A 57 2.62 6.98 5.30
CA PHE A 57 2.04 7.66 4.15
C PHE A 57 2.83 8.92 3.73
N ASP A 58 3.29 9.72 4.69
CA ASP A 58 4.14 10.89 4.38
C ASP A 58 5.44 10.50 3.71
N LEU A 59 6.04 9.40 4.17
CA LEU A 59 7.28 8.90 3.63
C LEU A 59 7.10 8.42 2.18
N LEU A 60 5.96 7.81 1.87
CA LEU A 60 5.57 7.47 0.50
C LEU A 60 5.45 8.74 -0.36
N VAL A 61 4.82 9.79 0.15
CA VAL A 61 4.71 11.10 -0.54
C VAL A 61 6.09 11.71 -0.77
N ASP A 62 6.99 11.70 0.21
CA ASP A 62 8.36 12.21 0.06
C ASP A 62 9.14 11.46 -1.02
N HIS A 63 8.93 10.15 -1.12
CA HIS A 63 9.58 9.29 -2.10
C HIS A 63 9.00 9.47 -3.52
N LYS A 64 7.67 9.60 -3.65
CA LYS A 64 7.02 9.69 -4.98
C LYS A 64 6.93 11.11 -5.51
N LEU A 65 6.62 12.08 -4.67
CA LEU A 65 6.31 13.46 -5.06
C LEU A 65 7.39 14.46 -4.64
N GLY A 66 8.11 14.19 -3.56
CA GLY A 66 9.23 15.01 -3.08
C GLY A 66 9.02 15.56 -1.66
N VAL A 67 10.14 15.88 -0.98
CA VAL A 67 10.12 16.30 0.44
C VAL A 67 9.48 17.65 0.70
N ASP A 68 9.42 18.52 -0.30
CA ASP A 68 8.82 19.86 -0.21
C ASP A 68 7.36 19.86 -0.73
N PHE A 69 6.69 18.70 -0.71
CA PHE A 69 5.30 18.59 -1.16
C PHE A 69 4.38 19.47 -0.28
N PRO A 70 3.40 20.21 -0.85
CA PRO A 70 2.66 21.21 -0.10
C PRO A 70 1.90 20.59 1.08
N GLU A 71 2.11 21.15 2.27
CA GLU A 71 1.53 20.62 3.51
C GLU A 71 -0.01 20.56 3.46
N GLU A 72 -0.66 21.55 2.85
CA GLU A 72 -2.12 21.57 2.68
C GLU A 72 -2.63 20.37 1.85
N LYS A 73 -1.91 20.02 0.77
CA LYS A 73 -2.23 18.83 -0.04
C LYS A 73 -1.93 17.55 0.75
N ARG A 74 -0.83 17.51 1.51
CA ARG A 74 -0.44 16.37 2.36
C ARG A 74 -1.52 16.06 3.39
N VAL A 75 -2.03 17.07 4.10
CA VAL A 75 -3.13 16.90 5.07
C VAL A 75 -4.37 16.34 4.37
N SER A 76 -4.76 16.92 3.23
CA SER A 76 -5.92 16.46 2.46
C SER A 76 -5.77 15.00 1.99
N LEU A 77 -4.57 14.62 1.55
CA LEU A 77 -4.27 13.24 1.15
C LEU A 77 -4.32 12.27 2.33
N ARG A 78 -3.84 12.67 3.51
CA ARG A 78 -3.96 11.83 4.71
C ARG A 78 -5.42 11.60 5.07
N GLU A 79 -6.25 12.63 5.04
CA GLU A 79 -7.68 12.50 5.30
C GLU A 79 -8.37 11.57 4.30
N ALA A 80 -8.02 11.69 3.01
CA ALA A 80 -8.49 10.78 1.97
C ALA A 80 -8.03 9.34 2.21
N SER A 81 -6.75 9.13 2.55
CA SER A 81 -6.18 7.83 2.89
C SER A 81 -6.89 7.19 4.08
N MET A 82 -7.23 7.97 5.12
CA MET A 82 -8.01 7.48 6.26
C MET A 82 -9.40 7.00 5.85
N ARG A 83 -10.13 7.74 4.99
CA ARG A 83 -11.45 7.30 4.48
C ARG A 83 -11.36 5.99 3.69
N ILE A 84 -10.32 5.84 2.89
CA ILE A 84 -10.05 4.62 2.12
C ILE A 84 -9.74 3.46 3.07
N HIS A 85 -8.90 3.70 4.08
CA HIS A 85 -8.58 2.70 5.10
C HIS A 85 -9.81 2.24 5.89
N GLU A 86 -10.69 3.16 6.30
CA GLU A 86 -11.97 2.81 6.93
C GLU A 86 -12.84 1.94 6.01
N HIS A 87 -12.85 2.21 4.71
CA HIS A 87 -13.56 1.38 3.75
C HIS A 87 -12.95 -0.03 3.66
N GLN A 88 -11.63 -0.12 3.60
CA GLN A 88 -10.91 -1.41 3.62
C GLN A 88 -11.17 -2.20 4.91
N LEU A 89 -11.19 -1.54 6.07
CA LEU A 89 -11.51 -2.17 7.35
C LEU A 89 -12.95 -2.72 7.36
N ARG A 90 -13.91 -1.98 6.80
CA ARG A 90 -15.29 -2.48 6.64
C ARG A 90 -15.36 -3.71 5.75
N LEU A 91 -14.68 -3.72 4.61
CA LEU A 91 -14.62 -4.90 3.72
C LEU A 91 -13.98 -6.10 4.42
N THR A 92 -12.87 -5.88 5.12
CA THR A 92 -12.15 -6.92 5.86
C THR A 92 -13.01 -7.50 6.97
N LYS A 93 -13.75 -6.64 7.69
CA LYS A 93 -14.70 -7.08 8.72
C LYS A 93 -15.81 -7.95 8.12
N ARG A 94 -16.42 -7.52 7.01
CA ARG A 94 -17.48 -8.28 6.33
C ARG A 94 -16.98 -9.65 5.84
N PHE A 95 -15.75 -9.71 5.32
CA PHE A 95 -15.11 -10.98 4.95
C PHE A 95 -14.93 -11.89 6.17
N ARG A 96 -14.38 -11.37 7.27
CA ARG A 96 -14.21 -12.12 8.52
C ARG A 96 -15.54 -12.61 9.10
N ASP A 97 -16.58 -11.80 8.99
CA ASP A 97 -17.92 -12.12 9.48
C ASP A 97 -18.67 -13.10 8.51
N GLY A 98 -18.02 -13.55 7.43
CA GLY A 98 -18.51 -14.58 6.51
C GLY A 98 -19.46 -14.08 5.42
N GLU A 99 -19.56 -12.76 5.23
CA GLU A 99 -20.43 -12.17 4.19
C GLU A 99 -19.86 -12.29 2.77
N PHE A 100 -18.57 -12.64 2.63
CA PHE A 100 -17.90 -12.81 1.34
C PHE A 100 -17.14 -14.13 1.29
N SER A 101 -17.14 -14.76 0.13
CA SER A 101 -16.11 -15.76 -0.19
C SER A 101 -14.73 -15.09 -0.36
N PRO A 102 -13.63 -15.84 -0.19
CA PRO A 102 -12.28 -15.32 -0.45
C PRO A 102 -12.11 -14.73 -1.86
N GLN A 103 -12.76 -15.32 -2.87
CA GLN A 103 -12.72 -14.83 -4.24
C GLN A 103 -13.44 -13.50 -4.39
N GLU A 104 -14.63 -13.35 -3.81
CA GLU A 104 -15.38 -12.08 -3.84
C GLU A 104 -14.64 -10.98 -3.09
N PHE A 105 -14.06 -11.30 -1.92
CA PHE A 105 -13.26 -10.34 -1.17
C PHE A 105 -12.05 -9.86 -1.97
N ALA A 106 -11.31 -10.77 -2.63
CA ALA A 106 -10.16 -10.41 -3.45
C ALA A 106 -10.54 -9.50 -4.64
N VAL A 107 -11.66 -9.81 -5.31
CA VAL A 107 -12.18 -8.98 -6.41
C VAL A 107 -12.61 -7.60 -5.91
N GLU A 108 -13.32 -7.55 -4.78
CA GLU A 108 -13.81 -6.28 -4.22
C GLU A 108 -12.65 -5.41 -3.73
N ILE A 109 -11.69 -5.96 -2.98
CA ILE A 109 -10.49 -5.24 -2.55
C ILE A 109 -9.68 -4.76 -3.75
N GLY A 110 -9.41 -5.65 -4.72
CA GLY A 110 -8.58 -5.35 -5.89
C GLY A 110 -9.21 -4.37 -6.87
N ARG A 111 -10.51 -4.07 -6.74
CA ARG A 111 -11.22 -3.11 -7.60
C ARG A 111 -11.65 -1.85 -6.86
N ALA A 112 -12.29 -1.99 -5.70
CA ALA A 112 -12.93 -0.88 -5.00
C ALA A 112 -11.91 0.05 -4.34
N ILE A 113 -10.88 -0.51 -3.70
CA ILE A 113 -9.85 0.30 -3.04
C ILE A 113 -9.05 1.11 -4.07
N PRO A 114 -8.52 0.50 -5.15
CA PRO A 114 -7.79 1.24 -6.17
C PRO A 114 -8.63 2.32 -6.87
N ALA A 115 -9.91 2.03 -7.17
CA ALA A 115 -10.81 3.02 -7.77
C ALA A 115 -11.12 4.19 -6.81
N MET A 116 -11.27 3.91 -5.52
CA MET A 116 -11.49 4.95 -4.51
C MET A 116 -10.24 5.82 -4.33
N MET A 117 -9.03 5.22 -4.31
CA MET A 117 -7.76 5.95 -4.29
C MET A 117 -7.65 6.90 -5.48
N ALA A 118 -7.85 6.40 -6.70
CA ALA A 118 -7.78 7.21 -7.92
C ALA A 118 -8.77 8.38 -7.86
N LYS A 119 -10.02 8.12 -7.43
CA LYS A 119 -11.04 9.17 -7.31
C LYS A 119 -10.67 10.21 -6.26
N GLU A 120 -10.47 9.81 -5.01
CA GLU A 120 -10.24 10.74 -3.89
C GLU A 120 -8.95 11.54 -4.08
N TYR A 121 -7.90 10.93 -4.63
CA TYR A 121 -6.63 11.62 -4.83
C TYR A 121 -6.66 12.55 -6.05
N SER A 122 -7.44 12.24 -7.09
CA SER A 122 -7.61 13.13 -8.27
C SER A 122 -8.25 14.47 -7.92
N GLU A 123 -8.97 14.58 -6.80
CA GLU A 123 -9.53 15.85 -6.32
C GLU A 123 -8.46 16.77 -5.71
N ILE A 124 -7.29 16.22 -5.35
CA ILE A 124 -6.22 16.92 -4.62
C ILE A 124 -4.96 17.07 -5.50
N LEU A 125 -4.66 16.04 -6.29
CA LEU A 125 -3.47 15.93 -7.10
C LEU A 125 -3.74 16.34 -8.55
N SER A 126 -2.74 16.93 -9.20
CA SER A 126 -2.76 17.04 -10.66
C SER A 126 -2.61 15.65 -11.29
N PRO A 127 -3.01 15.47 -12.57
CA PRO A 127 -2.85 14.18 -13.27
C PRO A 127 -1.43 13.60 -13.16
N ASP A 128 -0.39 14.43 -13.39
CA ASP A 128 1.01 13.99 -13.28
C ASP A 128 1.40 13.55 -11.85
N GLU A 129 0.89 14.23 -10.83
CA GLU A 129 1.14 13.88 -9.42
C GLU A 129 0.43 12.58 -9.05
N LEU A 130 -0.78 12.38 -9.56
CA LEU A 130 -1.56 11.17 -9.35
C LEU A 130 -0.88 9.95 -9.99
N GLU A 131 -0.41 10.10 -11.22
CA GLU A 131 0.36 9.07 -11.93
C GLU A 131 1.64 8.72 -11.18
N GLN A 132 2.36 9.72 -10.67
CA GLN A 132 3.59 9.50 -9.90
C GLN A 132 3.35 8.82 -8.55
N LEU A 133 2.28 9.19 -7.84
CA LEU A 133 1.97 8.64 -6.53
C LEU A 133 1.45 7.21 -6.62
N LEU A 134 0.55 6.94 -7.57
CA LEU A 134 -0.14 5.66 -7.67
C LEU A 134 0.47 4.71 -8.71
N GLY A 135 1.38 5.19 -9.57
CA GLY A 135 1.91 4.43 -10.70
C GLY A 135 0.84 4.12 -11.75
N ILE A 136 -0.26 4.89 -11.77
CA ILE A 136 -1.38 4.69 -12.69
C ILE A 136 -1.24 5.67 -13.85
N VAL A 137 -0.98 5.15 -15.05
CA VAL A 137 -1.19 5.92 -16.28
C VAL A 137 -2.69 6.08 -16.48
N ASP A 138 -3.14 7.29 -16.79
CA ASP A 138 -4.55 7.65 -16.99
C ASP A 138 -5.29 6.58 -17.83
N GLY A 139 -6.25 5.86 -17.22
CA GLY A 139 -6.98 4.76 -17.85
C GLY A 139 -6.57 3.32 -17.51
N GLN A 140 -5.55 3.11 -16.67
CA GLN A 140 -5.24 1.78 -16.09
C GLN A 140 -5.79 1.62 -14.66
N ALA A 141 -6.18 0.40 -14.31
CA ALA A 141 -6.49 0.09 -12.91
C ALA A 141 -5.16 0.00 -12.12
N PRO A 142 -5.12 0.45 -10.86
CA PRO A 142 -3.89 0.40 -10.06
C PRO A 142 -3.59 -1.07 -9.73
N GLU A 143 -2.43 -1.55 -10.18
CA GLU A 143 -1.93 -2.87 -9.80
C GLU A 143 -1.41 -2.80 -8.36
N MET A 144 -2.31 -3.01 -7.39
CA MET A 144 -1.88 -3.32 -6.03
C MET A 144 -1.18 -4.69 -6.04
N PRO A 145 0.05 -4.82 -5.54
CA PRO A 145 0.63 -6.13 -5.27
C PRO A 145 -0.13 -6.71 -4.06
N ILE A 146 -1.25 -7.39 -4.31
CA ILE A 146 -1.84 -8.27 -3.32
C ILE A 146 -0.90 -9.47 -3.26
N ASP A 147 -0.06 -9.57 -2.23
CA ASP A 147 0.67 -10.81 -1.96
C ASP A 147 -0.35 -11.87 -1.50
N PRO A 148 -0.62 -12.90 -2.32
CA PRO A 148 -1.60 -13.93 -1.99
C PRO A 148 -1.17 -14.78 -0.78
N THR A 149 0.07 -14.66 -0.29
CA THR A 149 0.53 -15.40 0.90
C THR A 149 -0.02 -14.85 2.22
N MET A 150 -0.55 -13.62 2.24
CA MET A 150 -1.24 -13.03 3.41
C MET A 150 -2.66 -13.60 3.63
N ILE A 151 -3.18 -14.37 2.68
CA ILE A 151 -4.45 -15.10 2.81
C ILE A 151 -4.13 -16.59 2.97
N SER A 152 -3.42 -16.95 4.03
CA SER A 152 -3.34 -18.36 4.41
C SER A 152 -4.67 -18.76 5.05
N PRO A 153 -5.43 -19.71 4.47
CA PRO A 153 -6.56 -20.30 5.17
C PRO A 153 -6.00 -21.05 6.37
N THR A 154 -6.53 -20.73 7.56
CA THR A 154 -6.39 -21.55 8.77
C THR A 154 -6.55 -23.01 8.39
N GLN A 155 -5.46 -23.77 8.47
CA GLN A 155 -5.48 -25.20 8.19
C GLN A 155 -6.50 -25.87 9.10
N ASP A 156 -7.37 -26.67 8.46
CA ASP A 156 -8.23 -27.69 9.06
C ASP A 156 -7.63 -28.27 10.34
N ILE A 157 -8.33 -28.04 11.46
CA ILE A 157 -8.13 -28.81 12.67
C ILE A 157 -8.62 -30.22 12.34
N GLN A 158 -7.66 -31.10 12.05
CA GLN A 158 -7.90 -32.51 11.82
C GLN A 158 -8.44 -33.12 13.12
N GLU A 159 -9.73 -33.43 13.16
CA GLU A 159 -10.35 -34.15 14.28
C GLU A 159 -9.68 -35.54 14.42
N PRO A 160 -9.24 -35.95 15.63
CA PRO A 160 -8.73 -37.29 15.84
C PRO A 160 -9.89 -38.29 15.76
N GLY A 161 -9.85 -39.15 14.75
CA GLY A 161 -10.80 -40.27 14.60
C GLY A 161 -10.71 -41.25 15.78
N PRO A 162 -11.81 -41.95 16.11
CA PRO A 162 -11.84 -42.88 17.24
C PRO A 162 -10.95 -44.09 16.97
N GLU A 163 -9.98 -44.34 17.85
CA GLU A 163 -9.20 -45.58 17.87
C GLU A 163 -10.10 -46.73 18.32
N ASP A 164 -10.56 -47.53 17.35
CA ASP A 164 -11.08 -48.87 17.60
C ASP A 164 -9.95 -49.75 18.16
N THR A 165 -10.03 -50.04 19.46
CA THR A 165 -9.26 -51.09 20.10
C THR A 165 -10.14 -52.33 20.20
N SER A 166 -9.86 -53.33 19.39
CA SER A 166 -10.29 -54.73 19.60
C SER A 166 -9.32 -55.68 18.93
#